data_AF-A0A810PTY2-F1
#
_entry.id   AF-A0A810PTY2-F1
#
_cell.length_a   1.000
_cell.length_b   1.000
_cell.length_c   1.000
_cell.angle_alpha   90.00
_cell.angle_beta   90.00
_cell.angle_gamma   90.00
#
_symmetry.space_group_name_H-M   'P 1'
#
loop_
_entity.id
_entity.type
_entity.pdbx_description
1 polymer ?
#
loop_
_entity_poly.entity_id
_entity_poly.type
_entity_poly.pdbx_seq_one_letter_code
_entity_poly.pdbx_strand_id
1 'polypeptide(L)'
;MLKEENAELIIDGKRVENDYTFVADDEEMKVEISYTFNASALGGKNLVTFEELYDFSNSDEPVKVAEHKDIEDDGQTVLITERIIKIHTTVTDKDGNKELKAGKDVTIIDTVTLEGLEVGTQYKLVGWQMLKEENAELLINGKRVESDYTFIADSEAMKVEVAFTFDATSLDGKQLVTFEELYDLSNPDEPKKVTEHKDIEDKGQTITFKEKPEEPEKPETPPTPEKPNRPSDSPKTGDSTNVMAFIVMLLASAGGLAGTYLYKRRKMKKS
;
A
#
# COMPACT_ATOMS: atom_id res chain seq x y z
N MET A 1 -14.56 -4.31 41.41
CA MET A 1 -13.14 -3.93 41.60
C MET A 1 -12.34 -4.34 40.37
N LEU A 2 -11.23 -3.66 40.08
CA LEU A 2 -10.22 -4.10 39.11
C LEU A 2 -9.11 -4.86 39.85
N LYS A 3 -8.95 -6.15 39.56
CA LYS A 3 -8.08 -7.07 40.32
C LYS A 3 -6.62 -6.61 40.31
N GLU A 4 -6.10 -6.31 39.12
CA GLU A 4 -4.68 -6.02 38.90
C GLU A 4 -4.20 -4.75 39.61
N GLU A 5 -5.11 -3.82 39.88
CA GLU A 5 -4.80 -2.54 40.50
C GLU A 5 -5.26 -2.47 41.96
N ASN A 6 -5.97 -3.50 42.43
CA ASN A 6 -6.68 -3.50 43.70
C ASN A 6 -7.46 -2.19 43.92
N ALA A 7 -8.14 -1.75 42.87
CA ALA A 7 -8.78 -0.44 42.79
C ALA A 7 -10.28 -0.56 42.50
N GLU A 8 -11.04 0.45 42.91
CA GLU A 8 -12.45 0.54 42.57
C GLU A 8 -12.63 0.69 41.07
N LEU A 9 -13.60 -0.03 40.51
CA LEU A 9 -13.95 0.13 39.11
C LEU A 9 -14.80 1.40 38.97
N ILE A 10 -14.24 2.42 38.33
CA ILE A 10 -14.92 3.67 38.03
C ILE A 10 -15.25 3.74 36.53
N ILE A 11 -16.53 3.86 36.19
CA ILE A 11 -17.00 4.06 34.82
C ILE A 11 -17.82 5.35 34.79
N ASP A 12 -17.54 6.24 33.83
CA ASP A 12 -18.19 7.56 33.72
C ASP A 12 -18.16 8.39 35.01
N GLY A 13 -17.04 8.31 35.75
CA GLY A 13 -16.83 9.02 37.00
C GLY A 13 -17.62 8.47 38.19
N LYS A 14 -18.30 7.33 38.04
CA LYS A 14 -19.05 6.66 39.12
C LYS A 14 -18.49 5.29 39.41
N ARG A 15 -18.50 4.92 40.68
CA ARG A 15 -18.21 3.56 41.11
C ARG A 15 -19.25 2.62 40.52
N VAL A 16 -18.80 1.52 39.94
CA VAL A 16 -19.68 0.43 39.51
C VAL A 16 -20.11 -0.32 40.77
N GLU A 17 -21.33 -0.04 41.20
CA GLU A 17 -21.98 -0.66 42.35
C GLU A 17 -23.47 -0.87 42.06
N ASN A 18 -24.09 -1.80 42.78
CA ASN A 18 -25.52 -2.00 42.75
C ASN A 18 -25.96 -2.48 44.15
N ASP A 19 -27.11 -2.04 44.60
CA ASP A 19 -27.70 -2.42 45.87
C ASP A 19 -29.09 -3.03 45.66
N TYR A 20 -29.47 -3.95 46.55
CA TYR A 20 -30.78 -4.59 46.51
C TYR A 20 -31.28 -4.81 47.94
N THR A 21 -32.45 -4.25 48.25
CA THR A 21 -33.12 -4.43 49.54
C THR A 21 -34.14 -5.57 49.44
N PHE A 22 -34.09 -6.50 50.39
CA PHE A 22 -35.01 -7.63 50.46
C PHE A 22 -35.39 -7.93 51.91
N VAL A 23 -36.44 -8.73 52.08
CA VAL A 23 -36.80 -9.33 53.37
C VAL A 23 -36.54 -10.83 53.22
N ALA A 24 -35.69 -11.39 54.09
CA ALA A 24 -35.43 -12.82 54.10
C ALA A 24 -36.71 -13.59 54.45
N ASP A 25 -37.06 -14.58 53.63
CA ASP A 25 -38.22 -15.47 53.82
C ASP A 25 -37.83 -16.90 54.19
N ASP A 26 -36.52 -17.22 54.14
CA ASP A 26 -35.92 -18.50 54.53
C ASP A 26 -34.57 -18.27 55.24
N GLU A 27 -34.09 -19.26 55.99
CA GLU A 27 -32.75 -19.27 56.62
C GLU A 27 -31.64 -19.38 55.55
N GLU A 28 -31.93 -19.99 54.40
CA GLU A 28 -31.04 -20.04 53.25
C GLU A 28 -31.72 -19.42 52.02
N MET A 29 -31.14 -18.35 51.50
CA MET A 29 -31.63 -17.71 50.29
C MET A 29 -30.50 -17.33 49.34
N LYS A 30 -30.84 -17.17 48.06
CA LYS A 30 -29.95 -16.67 47.02
C LYS A 30 -30.45 -15.32 46.54
N VAL A 31 -29.54 -14.36 46.49
CA VAL A 31 -29.80 -13.02 45.95
C VAL A 31 -28.92 -12.85 44.72
N GLU A 32 -29.54 -12.51 43.60
CA GLU A 32 -28.82 -12.20 42.37
C GLU A 32 -28.74 -10.68 42.21
N ILE A 33 -27.52 -10.16 42.06
CA ILE A 33 -27.26 -8.75 41.79
C ILE A 33 -26.61 -8.67 40.41
N SER A 34 -27.16 -7.82 39.55
CA SER A 34 -26.65 -7.61 38.20
C SER A 34 -25.90 -6.29 38.09
N TYR A 35 -24.82 -6.28 37.31
CA TYR A 35 -24.07 -5.06 36.99
C TYR A 35 -24.17 -4.84 35.49
N THR A 36 -24.41 -3.60 35.08
CA THR A 36 -24.44 -3.21 33.67
C THR A 36 -23.66 -1.93 33.49
N PHE A 37 -22.58 -1.99 32.73
CA PHE A 37 -21.70 -0.87 32.42
C PHE A 37 -20.95 -1.15 31.12
N ASN A 38 -20.36 -0.11 30.52
CA ASN A 38 -19.52 -0.28 29.35
C ASN A 38 -18.15 -0.86 29.74
N ALA A 39 -17.87 -2.09 29.32
CA ALA A 39 -16.62 -2.80 29.59
C ALA A 39 -15.67 -2.84 28.38
N SER A 40 -15.94 -2.11 27.28
CA SER A 40 -15.15 -2.21 26.05
C SER A 40 -13.67 -1.89 26.24
N ALA A 41 -13.35 -0.98 27.17
CA ALA A 41 -11.98 -0.62 27.53
C ALA A 41 -11.29 -1.58 28.52
N LEU A 42 -12.01 -2.59 29.03
CA LEU A 42 -11.52 -3.51 30.07
C LEU A 42 -11.06 -4.86 29.50
N GLY A 43 -10.95 -4.99 28.18
CA GLY A 43 -10.40 -6.19 27.55
C GLY A 43 -9.07 -6.61 28.19
N GLY A 44 -8.97 -7.87 28.57
CA GLY A 44 -7.80 -8.48 29.21
C GLY A 44 -7.75 -8.31 30.73
N LYS A 45 -8.71 -7.63 31.35
CA LYS A 45 -8.72 -7.33 32.78
C LYS A 45 -9.59 -8.29 33.58
N ASN A 46 -9.20 -8.54 34.82
CA ASN A 46 -10.01 -9.29 35.78
C ASN A 46 -10.80 -8.34 36.67
N LEU A 47 -12.11 -8.57 36.75
CA LEU A 47 -13.00 -7.85 37.65
C LEU A 47 -13.39 -8.76 38.81
N VAL A 48 -13.37 -8.22 40.02
CA VAL A 48 -13.77 -8.93 41.24
C VAL A 48 -14.93 -8.22 41.90
N THR A 49 -15.96 -8.96 42.28
CA THR A 49 -17.12 -8.44 42.99
C THR A 49 -16.90 -8.51 44.50
N PHE A 50 -17.30 -7.46 45.20
CA PHE A 50 -17.30 -7.38 46.66
C PHE A 50 -18.74 -7.18 47.12
N GLU A 51 -19.12 -7.81 48.22
CA GLU A 51 -20.45 -7.66 48.82
C GLU A 51 -20.39 -7.22 50.28
N GLU A 52 -21.38 -6.42 50.67
CA GLU A 52 -21.69 -6.10 52.06
C GLU A 52 -23.18 -6.32 52.30
N LEU A 53 -23.51 -6.96 53.43
CA LEU A 53 -24.88 -7.17 53.87
C LEU A 53 -25.16 -6.28 55.09
N TYR A 54 -26.27 -5.56 55.03
CA TYR A 54 -26.71 -4.64 56.07
C TYR A 54 -28.07 -5.06 56.61
N ASP A 55 -28.23 -5.03 57.93
CA ASP A 55 -29.52 -5.11 58.60
C ASP A 55 -30.17 -3.72 58.59
N PHE A 56 -31.34 -3.65 57.96
CA PHE A 56 -32.15 -2.43 57.79
C PHE A 56 -33.35 -2.37 58.76
N SER A 57 -33.37 -3.19 59.81
CA SER A 57 -34.43 -3.17 60.84
C SER A 57 -34.60 -1.79 61.48
N ASN A 58 -33.51 -1.00 61.56
CA ASN A 58 -33.55 0.43 61.79
C ASN A 58 -33.04 1.17 60.54
N SER A 59 -33.94 1.73 59.74
CA SER A 59 -33.59 2.40 58.48
C SER A 59 -32.75 3.66 58.66
N ASP A 60 -32.80 4.29 59.83
CA ASP A 60 -32.03 5.50 60.12
C ASP A 60 -30.57 5.19 60.49
N GLU A 61 -30.28 3.95 60.86
CA GLU A 61 -28.96 3.49 61.29
C GLU A 61 -28.73 2.03 60.86
N PRO A 62 -28.56 1.77 59.55
CA PRO A 62 -28.33 0.42 59.04
C PRO A 62 -27.02 -0.16 59.58
N VAL A 63 -27.05 -1.42 59.99
CA VAL A 63 -25.89 -2.08 60.63
C VAL A 63 -25.30 -3.10 59.66
N LYS A 64 -24.01 -3.02 59.35
CA LYS A 64 -23.33 -4.06 58.56
C LYS A 64 -23.24 -5.36 59.38
N VAL A 65 -23.77 -6.46 58.83
CA VAL A 65 -23.83 -7.77 59.50
C VAL A 65 -22.94 -8.83 58.86
N ALA A 66 -22.58 -8.68 57.59
CA ALA A 66 -21.62 -9.55 56.90
C ALA A 66 -20.93 -8.81 55.74
N GLU A 67 -19.77 -9.28 55.31
CA GLU A 67 -19.11 -8.83 54.09
C GLU A 67 -18.26 -9.95 53.48
N HIS A 68 -18.06 -9.87 52.16
CA HIS A 68 -17.09 -10.66 51.43
C HIS A 68 -16.26 -9.73 50.54
N LYS A 69 -14.99 -9.54 50.89
CA LYS A 69 -14.08 -8.58 50.26
C LYS A 69 -12.69 -9.19 50.07
N ASP A 70 -12.61 -10.19 49.23
CA ASP A 70 -11.35 -10.84 48.87
C ASP A 70 -11.04 -10.62 47.38
N ILE A 71 -9.98 -9.85 47.11
CA ILE A 71 -9.55 -9.53 45.74
C ILE A 71 -8.95 -10.75 45.03
N GLU A 72 -8.54 -11.78 45.77
CA GLU A 72 -7.96 -13.01 45.24
C GLU A 72 -8.99 -14.13 45.08
N ASP A 73 -10.27 -13.88 45.36
CA ASP A 73 -11.32 -14.89 45.21
C ASP A 73 -11.62 -15.16 43.73
N ASP A 74 -11.07 -16.25 43.21
CA ASP A 74 -11.30 -16.71 41.85
C ASP A 74 -12.77 -17.06 41.57
N GLY A 75 -13.55 -17.40 42.60
CA GLY A 75 -15.00 -17.63 42.49
C GLY A 75 -15.81 -16.35 42.28
N GLN A 76 -15.24 -15.20 42.64
CA GLN A 76 -15.79 -13.84 42.45
C GLN A 76 -15.14 -13.10 41.27
N THR A 77 -14.17 -13.73 40.60
CA THR A 77 -13.37 -13.11 39.55
C THR A 77 -13.93 -13.43 38.15
N VAL A 78 -14.13 -12.40 37.34
CA VAL A 78 -14.49 -12.51 35.92
C VAL A 78 -13.42 -11.87 35.04
N LEU A 79 -12.88 -12.63 34.08
CA LEU A 79 -12.01 -12.11 33.03
C LEU A 79 -12.87 -11.47 31.92
N ILE A 80 -12.63 -10.19 31.64
CA ILE A 80 -13.13 -9.54 30.44
C ILE A 80 -12.19 -9.91 29.30
N THR A 81 -12.65 -10.71 28.34
CA THR A 81 -11.79 -11.14 27.22
C THR A 81 -11.49 -10.00 26.27
N GLU A 82 -10.24 -9.90 25.80
CA GLU A 82 -9.88 -8.96 24.72
C GLU A 82 -10.63 -9.32 23.44
N ARG A 83 -11.17 -8.31 22.77
CA ARG A 83 -11.70 -8.45 21.41
C ARG A 83 -10.52 -8.61 20.44
N ILE A 84 -10.50 -9.71 19.70
CA ILE A 84 -9.49 -9.98 18.69
C ILE A 84 -10.07 -9.64 17.31
N ILE A 85 -9.44 -8.70 16.61
CA ILE A 85 -9.78 -8.37 15.22
C ILE A 85 -8.87 -9.17 14.29
N LYS A 86 -9.47 -9.97 13.41
CA LYS A 86 -8.76 -10.70 12.37
C LYS A 86 -8.69 -9.85 11.10
N ILE A 87 -7.54 -9.91 10.44
CA ILE A 87 -7.28 -9.23 9.17
C ILE A 87 -6.80 -10.27 8.16
N HIS A 88 -7.39 -10.24 6.96
CA HIS A 88 -6.95 -11.03 5.82
C HIS A 88 -6.93 -10.14 4.59
N THR A 89 -5.82 -10.15 3.86
CA THR A 89 -5.59 -9.21 2.77
C THR A 89 -5.24 -9.91 1.47
N THR A 90 -5.55 -9.28 0.35
CA THR A 90 -5.17 -9.75 -0.99
C THR A 90 -4.97 -8.57 -1.92
N VAL A 91 -3.74 -8.42 -2.43
CA VAL A 91 -3.40 -7.38 -3.41
C VAL A 91 -3.49 -7.87 -4.85
N THR A 92 -4.08 -7.07 -5.73
CA THR A 92 -4.14 -7.30 -7.18
C THR A 92 -4.11 -5.99 -7.96
N ASP A 93 -3.97 -6.03 -9.28
CA ASP A 93 -4.30 -4.89 -10.14
C ASP A 93 -5.83 -4.74 -10.31
N LYS A 94 -6.26 -3.76 -11.11
CA LYS A 94 -7.69 -3.49 -11.38
C LYS A 94 -8.41 -4.65 -12.07
N ASP A 95 -7.66 -5.53 -12.73
CA ASP A 95 -8.16 -6.67 -13.49
C ASP A 95 -7.99 -8.00 -12.72
N GLY A 96 -7.53 -7.95 -11.46
CA GLY A 96 -7.32 -9.12 -10.60
C GLY A 96 -5.99 -9.85 -10.81
N ASN A 97 -5.03 -9.27 -11.54
CA ASN A 97 -3.72 -9.88 -11.79
C ASN A 97 -2.71 -9.55 -10.68
N LYS A 98 -1.72 -10.42 -10.53
CA LYS A 98 -0.57 -10.22 -9.64
C LYS A 98 0.74 -9.93 -10.38
N GLU A 99 0.73 -10.05 -11.71
CA GLU A 99 1.89 -9.71 -12.55
C GLU A 99 1.61 -8.46 -13.37
N LEU A 100 2.40 -7.41 -13.14
CA LEU A 100 2.22 -6.12 -13.78
C LEU A 100 3.42 -5.75 -14.66
N LYS A 101 3.21 -4.86 -15.61
CA LYS A 101 4.31 -4.16 -16.29
C LYS A 101 4.61 -2.88 -15.53
N ALA A 102 5.89 -2.57 -15.36
CA ALA A 102 6.31 -1.28 -14.83
C ALA A 102 5.79 -0.14 -15.72
N GLY A 103 5.44 0.98 -15.11
CA GLY A 103 4.87 2.12 -15.80
C GLY A 103 4.79 3.34 -14.89
N LYS A 104 4.54 4.50 -15.49
CA LYS A 104 4.51 5.78 -14.77
C LYS A 104 3.34 5.90 -13.79
N ASP A 105 2.21 5.29 -14.11
CA ASP A 105 0.99 5.34 -13.31
C ASP A 105 0.45 3.90 -13.15
N VAL A 106 1.03 3.16 -12.20
CA VAL A 106 0.55 1.82 -11.84
C VAL A 106 -0.37 1.94 -10.64
N THR A 107 -1.54 1.29 -10.72
CA THR A 107 -2.45 1.15 -9.58
C THR A 107 -2.53 -0.31 -9.17
N ILE A 108 -2.31 -0.57 -7.89
CA ILE A 108 -2.64 -1.85 -7.23
C ILE A 108 -3.72 -1.59 -6.18
N ILE A 109 -4.57 -2.58 -5.96
CA ILE A 109 -5.71 -2.56 -5.07
C ILE A 109 -5.50 -3.67 -4.07
N ASP A 110 -5.40 -3.30 -2.80
CA ASP A 110 -5.42 -4.23 -1.70
C ASP A 110 -6.85 -4.41 -1.20
N THR A 111 -7.28 -5.66 -1.09
CA THR A 111 -8.59 -6.05 -0.60
C THR A 111 -8.45 -6.58 0.82
N VAL A 112 -9.01 -5.86 1.80
CA VAL A 112 -8.90 -6.19 3.21
C VAL A 112 -10.23 -6.69 3.75
N THR A 113 -10.22 -7.90 4.29
CA THR A 113 -11.33 -8.49 5.04
C THR A 113 -11.03 -8.39 6.53
N LEU A 114 -11.96 -7.81 7.28
CA LEU A 114 -11.88 -7.58 8.71
C LEU A 114 -13.00 -8.35 9.41
N GLU A 115 -12.67 -9.03 10.51
CA GLU A 115 -13.65 -9.73 11.36
C GLU A 115 -13.43 -9.37 12.83
N GLY A 116 -14.54 -9.18 13.56
CA GLY A 116 -14.52 -8.83 14.98
C GLY A 116 -14.48 -7.33 15.25
N LEU A 117 -14.94 -6.50 14.31
CA LEU A 117 -15.05 -5.05 14.48
C LEU A 117 -16.17 -4.70 15.47
N GLU A 118 -16.07 -3.51 16.09
CA GLU A 118 -17.17 -2.95 16.88
C GLU A 118 -18.05 -2.05 16.02
N VAL A 119 -19.32 -2.41 15.89
CA VAL A 119 -20.28 -1.61 15.13
C VAL A 119 -20.43 -0.22 15.74
N GLY A 120 -20.33 0.81 14.90
CA GLY A 120 -20.36 2.22 15.30
C GLY A 120 -18.99 2.80 15.66
N THR A 121 -17.95 1.97 15.82
CA THR A 121 -16.58 2.44 16.07
C THR A 121 -15.94 2.92 14.77
N GLN A 122 -15.21 4.05 14.86
CA GLN A 122 -14.42 4.57 13.76
C GLN A 122 -13.04 3.92 13.75
N TYR A 123 -12.62 3.43 12.59
CA TYR A 123 -11.32 2.80 12.37
C TYR A 123 -10.55 3.50 11.26
N LYS A 124 -9.21 3.44 11.35
CA LYS A 124 -8.29 3.84 10.28
C LYS A 124 -7.46 2.64 9.85
N LEU A 125 -7.61 2.23 8.60
CA LEU A 125 -6.75 1.28 7.93
C LEU A 125 -5.62 2.04 7.23
N VAL A 126 -4.37 1.68 7.50
CA VAL A 126 -3.17 2.26 6.87
C VAL A 126 -2.43 1.13 6.18
N GLY A 127 -2.18 1.27 4.88
CA GLY A 127 -1.38 0.33 4.12
C GLY A 127 -0.17 0.99 3.47
N TRP A 128 0.89 0.22 3.22
CA TRP A 128 2.07 0.68 2.49
C TRP A 128 2.79 -0.46 1.77
N GLN A 129 3.62 -0.09 0.80
CA GLN A 129 4.34 -1.03 -0.05
C GLN A 129 5.75 -1.28 0.48
N MET A 130 6.14 -2.55 0.49
CA MET A 130 7.49 -3.03 0.81
C MET A 130 8.15 -3.59 -0.45
N LEU A 131 9.42 -3.29 -0.66
CA LEU A 131 10.28 -4.01 -1.60
C LEU A 131 10.66 -5.36 -0.99
N LYS A 132 10.23 -6.46 -1.61
CA LYS A 132 10.41 -7.81 -1.05
C LYS A 132 11.88 -8.17 -0.88
N GLU A 133 12.67 -7.95 -1.93
CA GLU A 133 14.08 -8.36 -1.98
C GLU A 133 14.96 -7.61 -0.96
N GLU A 134 14.55 -6.40 -0.59
CA GLU A 134 15.29 -5.51 0.30
C GLU A 134 14.73 -5.52 1.73
N ASN A 135 13.55 -6.10 1.93
CA ASN A 135 12.74 -5.98 3.15
C ASN A 135 12.68 -4.53 3.67
N ALA A 136 12.45 -3.60 2.74
CA ALA A 136 12.50 -2.17 2.98
C ALA A 136 11.25 -1.48 2.41
N GLU A 137 10.84 -0.36 2.99
CA GLU A 137 9.71 0.42 2.49
C GLU A 137 10.00 0.91 1.06
N LEU A 138 9.00 0.82 0.18
CA LEU A 138 9.09 1.41 -1.15
C LEU A 138 9.00 2.93 -1.04
N LEU A 139 10.07 3.61 -1.45
CA LEU A 139 10.12 5.06 -1.53
C LEU A 139 10.10 5.53 -2.99
N ILE A 140 9.12 6.36 -3.34
CA ILE A 140 9.05 7.06 -4.63
C ILE A 140 9.21 8.56 -4.36
N ASN A 141 10.21 9.18 -4.99
CA ASN A 141 10.58 10.58 -4.74
C ASN A 141 10.83 10.90 -3.25
N GLY A 142 11.42 9.95 -2.52
CA GLY A 142 11.73 10.09 -1.09
C GLY A 142 10.52 10.01 -0.17
N LYS A 143 9.34 9.63 -0.67
CA LYS A 143 8.12 9.41 0.12
C LYS A 143 7.71 7.94 0.07
N ARG A 144 7.24 7.42 1.21
CA ARG A 144 6.67 6.09 1.30
C ARG A 144 5.44 5.99 0.40
N VAL A 145 5.35 4.89 -0.35
CA VAL A 145 4.11 4.56 -1.07
C VAL A 145 3.12 3.98 -0.07
N GLU A 146 2.22 4.83 0.40
CA GLU A 146 1.21 4.51 1.40
C GLU A 146 -0.15 5.06 1.00
N SER A 147 -1.20 4.50 1.60
CA SER A 147 -2.58 4.91 1.43
C SER A 147 -3.33 4.57 2.72
N ASP A 148 -4.31 5.38 3.08
CA ASP A 148 -5.13 5.14 4.26
C ASP A 148 -6.62 5.32 3.95
N TYR A 149 -7.43 4.60 4.72
CA TYR A 149 -8.87 4.62 4.61
C TYR A 149 -9.48 4.65 6.01
N THR A 150 -10.29 5.68 6.28
CA THR A 150 -11.02 5.83 7.54
C THR A 150 -12.49 5.51 7.31
N PHE A 151 -13.06 4.65 8.16
CA PHE A 151 -14.46 4.22 8.05
C PHE A 151 -15.08 4.04 9.44
N ILE A 152 -16.40 4.06 9.50
CA ILE A 152 -17.16 3.65 10.69
C ILE A 152 -17.67 2.24 10.40
N ALA A 153 -17.43 1.31 11.33
CA ALA A 153 -17.87 -0.06 11.14
C ALA A 153 -19.40 -0.15 11.20
N ASP A 154 -20.02 -0.67 10.14
CA ASP A 154 -21.48 -0.92 10.06
C ASP A 154 -21.85 -2.38 10.40
N SER A 155 -20.84 -3.25 10.47
CA SER A 155 -20.93 -4.68 10.72
C SER A 155 -19.65 -5.15 11.44
N GLU A 156 -19.76 -6.24 12.21
CA GLU A 156 -18.60 -6.88 12.86
C GLU A 156 -17.63 -7.49 11.83
N ALA A 157 -18.13 -7.78 10.62
CA ALA A 157 -17.33 -8.23 9.49
C ALA A 157 -17.49 -7.27 8.31
N MET A 158 -16.37 -6.80 7.78
CA MET A 158 -16.33 -5.84 6.67
C MET A 158 -15.28 -6.23 5.64
N LYS A 159 -15.51 -5.77 4.41
CA LYS A 159 -14.55 -5.83 3.31
C LYS A 159 -14.31 -4.42 2.79
N VAL A 160 -13.05 -4.00 2.73
CA VAL A 160 -12.64 -2.67 2.26
C VAL A 160 -11.56 -2.82 1.20
N GLU A 161 -11.46 -1.86 0.29
CA GLU A 161 -10.45 -1.82 -0.76
C GLU A 161 -9.62 -0.55 -0.64
N VAL A 162 -8.28 -0.69 -0.69
CA VAL A 162 -7.33 0.41 -0.62
C VAL A 162 -6.50 0.42 -1.89
N ALA A 163 -6.54 1.53 -2.61
CA ALA A 163 -5.79 1.69 -3.84
C ALA A 163 -4.49 2.47 -3.62
N PHE A 164 -3.41 2.00 -4.24
CA PHE A 164 -2.11 2.65 -4.29
C PHE A 164 -1.82 2.98 -5.74
N THR A 165 -1.58 4.26 -6.05
CA THR A 165 -1.14 4.68 -7.39
C THR A 165 0.19 5.40 -7.30
N PHE A 166 1.19 4.89 -8.03
CA PHE A 166 2.57 5.38 -7.96
C PHE A 166 3.35 5.14 -9.25
N ASP A 167 4.50 5.79 -9.35
CA ASP A 167 5.47 5.60 -10.43
C ASP A 167 6.27 4.32 -10.19
N ALA A 168 6.01 3.30 -11.00
CA ALA A 168 6.65 1.99 -10.94
C ALA A 168 7.75 1.83 -11.99
N THR A 169 8.16 2.89 -12.70
CA THR A 169 9.14 2.80 -13.81
C THR A 169 10.50 2.22 -13.41
N SER A 170 10.86 2.25 -12.12
CA SER A 170 12.09 1.67 -11.58
C SER A 170 11.95 0.26 -11.00
N LEU A 171 10.76 -0.35 -11.16
CA LEU A 171 10.42 -1.62 -10.51
C LEU A 171 10.44 -2.83 -11.44
N ASP A 172 10.90 -2.69 -12.69
CA ASP A 172 11.08 -3.84 -13.60
C ASP A 172 11.83 -5.00 -12.88
N GLY A 173 11.23 -6.20 -12.89
CA GLY A 173 11.77 -7.41 -12.25
C GLY A 173 11.65 -7.48 -10.73
N LYS A 174 11.11 -6.45 -10.06
CA LYS A 174 10.99 -6.43 -8.59
C LYS A 174 9.66 -6.99 -8.10
N GLN A 175 9.61 -7.38 -6.82
CA GLN A 175 8.38 -7.73 -6.13
C GLN A 175 8.05 -6.72 -5.04
N LEU A 176 6.76 -6.41 -4.93
CA LEU A 176 6.22 -5.62 -3.84
C LEU A 176 5.32 -6.47 -2.95
N VAL A 177 5.33 -6.17 -1.66
CA VAL A 177 4.40 -6.73 -0.68
C VAL A 177 3.64 -5.61 0.01
N THR A 178 2.32 -5.73 0.14
CA THR A 178 1.53 -4.74 0.89
C THR A 178 1.48 -5.13 2.36
N PHE A 179 1.78 -4.17 3.23
CA PHE A 179 1.63 -4.26 4.67
C PHE A 179 0.46 -3.39 5.11
N GLU A 180 -0.24 -3.82 6.16
CA GLU A 180 -1.39 -3.09 6.70
C GLU A 180 -1.38 -3.03 8.24
N GLU A 181 -1.90 -1.93 8.77
CA GLU A 181 -2.25 -1.75 10.18
C GLU A 181 -3.68 -1.19 10.29
N LEU A 182 -4.43 -1.70 11.27
CA LEU A 182 -5.74 -1.15 11.64
C LEU A 182 -5.67 -0.48 13.01
N TYR A 183 -6.21 0.74 13.09
CA TYR A 183 -6.29 1.53 14.31
C TYR A 183 -7.73 1.80 14.69
N ASP A 184 -8.06 1.61 15.96
CA ASP A 184 -9.30 2.05 16.60
C ASP A 184 -9.16 3.53 16.99
N LEU A 185 -10.11 4.36 16.55
CA LEU A 185 -10.13 5.80 16.78
C LEU A 185 -11.17 6.23 17.83
N SER A 186 -11.70 5.31 18.64
CA SER A 186 -12.68 5.63 19.69
C SER A 186 -12.16 6.68 20.67
N ASN A 187 -10.84 6.68 20.91
CA ASN A 187 -10.15 7.78 21.56
C ASN A 187 -9.38 8.59 20.50
N PRO A 188 -9.86 9.80 20.10
CA PRO A 188 -9.22 10.57 19.04
C PRO A 188 -7.83 11.09 19.40
N ASP A 189 -7.52 11.23 20.69
CA ASP A 189 -6.21 11.70 21.17
C ASP A 189 -5.17 10.57 21.21
N GLU A 190 -5.62 9.31 21.24
CA GLU A 190 -4.76 8.13 21.33
C GLU A 190 -5.29 6.98 20.46
N PRO A 191 -5.07 7.04 19.13
CA PRO A 191 -5.40 5.93 18.23
C PRO A 191 -4.71 4.63 18.67
N LYS A 192 -5.49 3.58 18.90
CA LYS A 192 -4.96 2.30 19.36
C LYS A 192 -4.82 1.34 18.19
N LYS A 193 -3.61 0.83 17.94
CA LYS A 193 -3.44 -0.28 16.97
C LYS A 193 -4.14 -1.53 17.50
N VAL A 194 -5.01 -2.12 16.70
CA VAL A 194 -5.82 -3.28 17.09
C VAL A 194 -5.49 -4.55 16.32
N THR A 195 -4.95 -4.46 15.10
CA THR A 195 -4.46 -5.60 14.33
C THR A 195 -3.52 -5.12 13.22
N GLU A 196 -2.71 -6.03 12.68
CA GLU A 196 -1.80 -5.75 11.56
C GLU A 196 -1.58 -7.00 10.70
N HIS A 197 -1.23 -6.80 9.44
CA HIS A 197 -0.74 -7.83 8.55
C HIS A 197 0.58 -7.36 7.94
N LYS A 198 1.69 -8.00 8.35
CA LYS A 198 3.07 -7.61 8.00
C LYS A 198 3.93 -8.82 7.73
N ASP A 199 3.56 -9.59 6.71
CA ASP A 199 4.32 -10.76 6.28
C ASP A 199 4.93 -10.53 4.90
N ILE A 200 6.25 -10.32 4.84
CA ILE A 200 7.01 -10.11 3.60
C ILE A 200 6.99 -11.35 2.68
N GLU A 201 6.61 -12.52 3.22
CA GLU A 201 6.50 -13.76 2.47
C GLU A 201 5.07 -14.09 2.02
N ASP A 202 4.08 -13.26 2.35
CA ASP A 202 2.70 -13.50 1.96
C ASP A 202 2.50 -13.32 0.45
N LYS A 203 2.23 -14.45 -0.22
CA LYS A 203 1.95 -14.52 -1.67
C LYS A 203 0.62 -13.85 -2.04
N GLY A 204 -0.36 -13.88 -1.13
CA GLY A 204 -1.61 -13.14 -1.22
C GLY A 204 -1.38 -11.63 -1.23
N GLN A 205 -0.32 -11.16 -0.56
CA GLN A 205 0.09 -9.75 -0.52
C GLN A 205 1.21 -9.38 -1.48
N THR A 206 1.68 -10.31 -2.34
CA THR A 206 2.77 -10.05 -3.28
C THR A 206 2.26 -9.68 -4.69
N ILE A 207 2.88 -8.65 -5.28
CA ILE A 207 2.82 -8.28 -6.71
C ILE A 207 4.21 -8.44 -7.33
N THR A 208 4.27 -8.92 -8.57
CA THR A 208 5.51 -9.03 -9.35
C THR A 208 5.48 -8.10 -10.56
N PHE A 209 6.51 -7.29 -10.73
CA PHE A 209 6.72 -6.53 -11.96
C PHE A 209 7.55 -7.35 -12.94
N LYS A 210 7.07 -7.47 -14.19
CA LYS A 210 7.77 -8.20 -15.24
C LYS A 210 9.11 -7.55 -15.54
N GLU A 211 10.12 -8.37 -15.79
CA GLU A 211 11.38 -7.87 -16.33
C GLU A 211 11.14 -7.22 -17.69
N LYS A 212 11.86 -6.12 -17.92
CA LYS A 212 11.93 -5.53 -19.25
C LYS A 212 12.69 -6.51 -20.16
N PRO A 213 12.15 -6.88 -21.34
CA PRO A 213 12.90 -7.70 -22.29
C PRO A 213 14.24 -7.03 -22.59
N GLU A 214 15.34 -7.79 -22.46
CA GLU A 214 16.64 -7.32 -22.92
C GLU A 214 16.54 -6.99 -24.41
N GLU A 215 16.82 -5.73 -24.78
CA GLU A 215 16.96 -5.37 -26.18
C GLU A 215 18.22 -6.08 -26.69
N PRO A 216 18.13 -6.93 -27.73
CA PRO A 216 19.29 -7.68 -28.20
C PRO A 216 20.40 -6.70 -28.52
N GLU A 217 21.61 -6.97 -27.98
CA GLU A 217 22.78 -6.16 -28.27
C GLU A 217 22.87 -5.97 -29.78
N LYS A 218 22.80 -4.71 -30.21
CA LYS A 218 23.04 -4.36 -31.60
C LYS A 218 24.44 -4.91 -31.93
N PRO A 219 24.60 -5.81 -32.91
CA PRO A 219 25.88 -6.43 -33.17
C PRO A 219 26.94 -5.34 -33.31
N GLU A 220 28.03 -5.47 -32.58
CA GLU A 220 29.16 -4.57 -32.69
C GLU A 220 29.47 -4.42 -34.17
N THR A 221 29.43 -3.18 -34.69
CA THR A 221 29.94 -2.91 -36.02
C THR A 221 31.38 -3.42 -36.03
N PRO A 222 31.75 -4.35 -36.92
CA PRO A 222 33.10 -4.87 -36.96
C PRO A 222 34.08 -3.70 -37.04
N PRO A 223 35.22 -3.77 -36.32
CA PRO A 223 36.21 -2.70 -36.38
C PRO A 223 36.49 -2.42 -37.86
N THR A 224 36.40 -1.14 -38.23
CA THR A 224 36.83 -0.72 -39.56
C THR A 224 38.26 -1.22 -39.71
N PRO A 225 38.57 -2.09 -40.69
CA PRO A 225 39.90 -2.65 -40.81
C PRO A 225 40.91 -1.51 -40.85
N GLU A 226 41.90 -1.55 -39.95
CA GLU A 226 43.00 -0.61 -40.00
C GLU A 226 43.56 -0.60 -41.41
N LYS A 227 43.57 0.57 -42.03
CA LYS A 227 44.08 0.78 -43.37
C LYS A 227 45.53 0.30 -43.35
N PRO A 228 45.93 -0.70 -44.17
CA PRO A 228 47.32 -1.11 -44.23
C PRO A 228 48.18 0.11 -44.56
N ASN A 229 49.29 0.30 -43.85
CA ASN A 229 50.30 1.29 -44.24
C ASN A 229 50.77 0.94 -45.65
N ARG A 230 50.23 1.65 -46.64
CA ARG A 230 50.55 1.49 -48.05
C ARG A 230 51.98 2.02 -48.24
N PRO A 231 52.93 1.22 -48.77
CA PRO A 231 54.12 1.79 -49.39
C PRO A 231 53.68 2.81 -50.43
N SER A 232 54.32 3.97 -50.43
CA SER A 232 54.00 5.13 -51.27
C SER A 232 54.34 4.90 -52.76
N ASP A 233 53.83 3.84 -53.37
CA ASP A 233 53.80 3.68 -54.82
C ASP A 233 52.53 2.95 -55.23
N SER A 234 51.47 3.74 -55.45
CA SER A 234 50.26 3.25 -56.12
C SER A 234 50.49 3.31 -57.63
N PRO A 235 50.14 2.29 -58.44
CA PRO A 235 50.08 2.46 -59.88
C PRO A 235 49.04 3.53 -60.18
N LYS A 236 49.47 4.56 -60.93
CA LYS A 236 48.62 5.66 -61.39
C LYS A 236 47.73 5.15 -62.52
N THR A 237 46.65 4.43 -62.22
CA THR A 237 45.59 4.10 -63.18
C THR A 237 44.40 5.02 -62.93
N GLY A 238 44.61 6.29 -63.26
CA GLY A 238 43.59 7.33 -63.30
C GLY A 238 43.50 7.84 -64.73
N ASP A 239 42.30 7.70 -65.30
CA ASP A 239 41.92 8.04 -66.67
C ASP A 239 42.43 9.46 -67.05
N SER A 240 43.31 9.56 -68.04
CA SER A 240 43.92 10.83 -68.48
C SER A 240 43.04 11.60 -69.46
N THR A 241 41.72 11.41 -69.33
CA THR A 241 40.72 11.96 -70.24
C THR A 241 40.80 13.49 -70.24
N ASN A 242 41.33 14.05 -71.32
CA ASN A 242 41.54 15.48 -71.50
C ASN A 242 40.17 16.16 -71.69
N VAL A 243 39.56 16.60 -70.59
CA VAL A 243 38.24 17.26 -70.56
C VAL A 243 38.19 18.49 -71.48
N MET A 244 39.33 19.16 -71.74
CA MET A 244 39.38 20.26 -72.71
C MET A 244 39.06 19.81 -74.14
N ALA A 245 39.37 18.57 -74.53
CA ALA A 245 38.99 18.06 -75.85
C ALA A 245 37.46 17.97 -75.99
N PHE A 246 36.75 17.57 -74.94
CA PHE A 246 35.28 17.54 -74.94
C PHE A 246 34.67 18.94 -74.94
N ILE A 247 35.25 19.89 -74.19
CA ILE A 247 34.79 21.30 -74.18
C ILE A 247 34.98 21.93 -75.57
N VAL A 248 36.13 21.69 -76.23
CA VAL A 248 36.38 22.19 -77.60
C VAL A 248 35.40 21.59 -78.61
N MET A 249 35.10 20.28 -78.52
CA MET A 249 34.07 19.67 -79.38
C MET A 249 32.67 20.27 -79.15
N LEU A 250 32.30 20.56 -77.91
CA LEU A 250 31.01 21.18 -77.58
C LEU A 250 30.92 22.60 -78.15
N LEU A 251 31.97 23.42 -78.03
CA LEU A 251 32.01 24.77 -78.58
C LEU A 251 32.01 24.78 -80.12
N ALA A 252 32.70 23.83 -80.77
CA ALA A 252 32.70 23.71 -82.22
C ALA A 252 31.29 23.35 -82.78
N SER A 253 30.55 22.48 -82.09
CA SER A 253 29.18 22.12 -82.52
C SER A 253 28.19 23.28 -82.37
N ALA A 254 28.27 24.05 -81.28
CA ALA A 254 27.48 25.26 -81.08
C ALA A 254 27.82 26.34 -82.14
N GLY A 255 29.11 26.53 -82.44
CA GLY A 255 29.58 27.45 -83.49
C GLY A 255 29.07 27.07 -84.89
N GLY A 256 29.04 25.79 -85.22
CA GLY A 256 28.51 25.28 -86.50
C GLY A 256 27.01 25.55 -86.68
N LEU A 257 26.22 25.35 -85.63
CA LEU A 257 24.77 25.66 -85.63
C LEU A 257 24.52 27.17 -85.77
N ALA A 258 25.27 28.01 -85.04
CA ALA A 258 25.16 29.47 -85.17
C ALA A 258 25.60 29.96 -86.56
N GLY A 259 26.68 29.40 -87.11
CA GLY A 259 27.20 29.72 -88.44
C GLY A 259 26.22 29.37 -89.56
N THR A 260 25.61 28.18 -89.52
CA THR A 260 24.60 27.76 -90.50
C THR A 260 23.32 28.60 -90.40
N TYR A 261 22.88 28.96 -89.19
CA TYR A 261 21.77 29.89 -88.98
C TYR A 261 22.04 31.28 -89.57
N LEU A 262 23.22 31.86 -89.30
CA LEU A 262 23.62 33.16 -89.83
C LEU A 262 23.81 33.15 -91.35
N TYR A 263 24.36 32.06 -91.91
CA TYR A 263 24.49 31.88 -93.36
C TYR A 263 23.12 31.80 -94.05
N LYS A 264 22.18 31.01 -93.52
CA LYS A 264 20.78 30.96 -94.01
C LYS A 264 20.12 32.34 -93.91
N ARG A 265 20.31 33.06 -92.81
CA ARG A 265 19.75 34.42 -92.62
C ARG A 265 20.32 35.44 -93.60
N ARG A 266 21.62 35.34 -93.96
CA ARG A 266 22.22 36.20 -94.99
C ARG A 266 21.75 35.86 -96.40
N LYS A 267 21.53 34.58 -96.73
CA LYS A 267 21.02 34.16 -98.05
C LYS A 267 19.56 34.57 -98.27
N MET A 268 18.74 34.58 -97.22
CA MET A 268 17.34 35.06 -97.28
C MET A 268 17.18 36.59 -97.38
N LYS A 269 18.24 37.38 -97.18
CA LYS A 269 18.23 38.84 -97.40
C LYS A 269 18.71 39.25 -98.80
N LYS A 270 18.99 38.31 -99.70
CA LYS A 270 19.42 38.55 -101.09
C LYS A 270 18.52 37.87 -102.13
N SER A 271 17.25 37.64 -101.80
CA SER A 271 16.21 37.25 -102.76
C SER A 271 15.11 38.31 -102.79
#